data_AF-A0AAV8AL67-F1
#
_entry.id   AF-A0AAV8AL67-F1
#
_cell.length_a   1.000
_cell.length_b   1.000
_cell.length_c   1.000
_cell.angle_alpha   90.00
_cell.angle_beta   90.00
_cell.angle_gamma   90.00
#
_symmetry.space_group_name_H-M   'P 1'
#
loop_
_entity.id
_entity.type
_entity.pdbx_description
1 polymer ?
#
loop_
_entity_poly.entity_id
_entity_poly.type
_entity_poly.pdbx_seq_one_letter_code
_entity_poly.pdbx_strand_id
1 'polypeptide(L)'
;MEDTPSSRLIPDLPDEISVQIIARVPRLHHLTLCHVSRSWRSFLLTRLLFTLRSSLHCTEPMLCLNIRTRTSQSPWLVLNQGRCDTNSLPSSPLPTVGSACVTAGPFIFVLGGSLSGVPSNVVQILDLRIGGQWFLGPRMSTAREFSASSFLNGRIYAIGGCLPSSEAWAESLDPFDRKFSMGTH
;
A
#
# COMPACT_ATOMS: atom_id res chain seq x y z
N MET A 1 12.73 -37.03 -11.96
CA MET A 1 12.03 -36.10 -12.86
C MET A 1 10.93 -35.50 -12.03
N GLU A 2 10.94 -34.24 -11.62
CA GLU A 2 11.62 -33.06 -12.14
C GLU A 2 11.75 -32.13 -10.92
N ASP A 3 12.97 -31.95 -10.39
CA ASP A 3 13.23 -30.94 -9.37
C ASP A 3 13.09 -29.59 -10.08
N THR A 4 11.92 -28.94 -9.95
CA THR A 4 11.83 -27.52 -10.29
C THR A 4 12.89 -26.82 -9.45
N PRO A 5 13.90 -26.16 -10.03
CA PRO A 5 14.91 -25.49 -9.23
C PRO A 5 14.20 -24.38 -8.46
N SER A 6 13.97 -24.61 -7.16
CA SER A 6 13.65 -23.53 -6.24
C SER A 6 14.76 -22.50 -6.42
N SER A 7 14.43 -21.35 -7.02
CA SER A 7 15.41 -20.33 -7.34
C SER A 7 15.89 -19.74 -6.03
N ARG A 8 17.01 -20.28 -5.51
CA ARG A 8 17.67 -19.78 -4.30
C ARG A 8 17.84 -18.27 -4.41
N LEU A 9 17.72 -17.59 -3.28
CA LEU A 9 17.89 -16.13 -3.26
C LEU A 9 19.34 -15.77 -3.55
N ILE A 10 20.28 -16.34 -2.81
CA ILE A 10 21.72 -16.10 -2.98
C ILE A 10 22.39 -17.47 -3.23
N PRO A 11 23.14 -17.64 -4.33
CA PRO A 11 23.91 -18.86 -4.55
C PRO A 11 24.79 -19.19 -3.35
N ASP A 12 24.89 -20.48 -3.02
CA ASP A 12 25.73 -21.01 -1.93
C ASP A 12 25.36 -20.56 -0.50
N LEU A 13 24.25 -19.86 -0.32
CA LEU A 13 23.75 -19.47 0.99
C LEU A 13 22.39 -20.11 1.30
N PRO A 14 22.14 -20.56 2.55
CA PRO A 14 20.80 -20.98 2.96
C PRO A 14 19.79 -19.83 2.80
N ASP A 15 18.55 -20.14 2.43
CA ASP A 15 17.52 -19.14 2.18
C ASP A 15 17.19 -18.35 3.46
N GLU A 16 17.26 -18.98 4.64
CA GLU A 16 17.02 -18.35 5.94
C GLU A 16 17.99 -17.20 6.22
N ILE A 17 19.24 -17.33 5.78
CA ILE A 17 20.24 -16.27 5.91
C ILE A 17 20.07 -15.25 4.78
N SER A 18 19.76 -15.72 3.57
CA SER A 18 19.52 -14.86 2.42
C SER A 18 18.39 -13.85 2.65
N VAL A 19 17.23 -14.31 3.16
CA VAL A 19 16.08 -13.44 3.49
C VAL A 19 16.45 -12.41 4.56
N GLN A 20 17.28 -12.81 5.51
CA GLN A 20 17.76 -11.97 6.60
C GLN A 20 18.74 -10.89 6.12
N ILE A 21 19.60 -11.20 5.14
CA ILE A 21 20.50 -10.23 4.52
C ILE A 21 19.68 -9.21 3.74
N ILE A 22 18.80 -9.67 2.84
CA ILE A 22 17.99 -8.79 1.99
C ILE A 22 17.06 -7.91 2.85
N ALA A 23 16.48 -8.47 3.92
CA ALA A 23 15.62 -7.71 4.84
C ALA A 23 16.34 -6.54 5.53
N ARG A 24 17.63 -6.64 5.81
CA ARG A 24 18.41 -5.59 6.47
C ARG A 24 18.84 -4.46 5.53
N VAL A 25 18.76 -4.64 4.22
CA VAL A 25 19.11 -3.58 3.26
C VAL A 25 18.12 -2.41 3.42
N PRO A 26 18.59 -1.14 3.46
CA PRO A 26 17.72 0.03 3.54
C PRO A 26 16.69 0.07 2.40
N ARG A 27 15.46 0.51 2.70
CA ARG A 27 14.33 0.54 1.75
C ARG A 27 14.61 1.31 0.48
N LEU A 28 15.45 2.35 0.57
CA LEU A 28 15.82 3.16 -0.60
C LEU A 28 16.48 2.33 -1.72
N HIS A 29 17.12 1.20 -1.37
CA HIS A 29 17.74 0.29 -2.33
C HIS A 29 16.80 -0.83 -2.81
N HIS A 30 15.61 -1.00 -2.20
CA HIS A 30 14.72 -2.12 -2.54
C HIS A 30 14.28 -2.07 -4.00
N LEU A 31 14.09 -0.87 -4.57
CA LEU A 31 13.85 -0.70 -6.00
C LEU A 31 14.97 -1.30 -6.84
N THR A 32 16.22 -0.98 -6.54
CA THR A 32 17.40 -1.54 -7.23
C THR A 32 17.51 -3.05 -7.02
N LEU A 33 17.24 -3.54 -5.80
CA LEU A 33 17.31 -4.96 -5.49
C LEU A 33 16.29 -5.80 -6.28
N CYS A 34 15.14 -5.24 -6.63
CA CYS A 34 14.13 -5.91 -7.45
C CYS A 34 14.61 -6.23 -8.87
N HIS A 35 15.68 -5.59 -9.33
CA HIS A 35 16.26 -5.83 -10.65
C HIS A 35 17.39 -6.86 -10.65
N VAL A 36 17.86 -7.29 -9.48
CA VAL A 36 18.94 -8.29 -9.36
C VAL A 36 18.48 -9.65 -9.88
N SER A 37 17.31 -10.13 -9.44
CA SER A 37 16.75 -11.40 -9.89
C SER A 37 15.24 -11.49 -9.67
N ARG A 38 14.58 -12.45 -10.35
CA ARG A 38 13.15 -12.73 -10.13
C ARG A 38 12.86 -13.21 -8.71
N SER A 39 13.77 -13.97 -8.09
CA SER A 39 13.62 -14.46 -6.72
C SER A 39 13.68 -13.32 -5.71
N TRP A 40 14.60 -12.37 -5.88
CA TRP A 40 14.70 -11.18 -5.02
C TRP A 40 13.47 -10.30 -5.17
N ARG A 41 13.03 -10.04 -6.41
CA ARG A 41 11.79 -9.30 -6.66
C ARG A 41 10.58 -9.96 -5.97
N SER A 42 10.44 -11.28 -6.11
CA SER A 42 9.35 -12.05 -5.49
C SER A 42 9.40 -11.94 -3.97
N PHE A 43 10.58 -12.09 -3.38
CA PHE A 43 10.78 -11.94 -1.93
C PHE A 43 10.43 -10.53 -1.43
N LEU A 44 10.88 -9.48 -2.14
CA LEU A 44 10.61 -8.08 -1.77
C LEU A 44 9.13 -7.71 -1.84
N LEU A 45 8.37 -8.39 -2.71
CA LEU A 45 6.91 -8.29 -2.77
C LEU A 45 6.20 -9.12 -1.70
N THR A 46 6.88 -9.97 -0.95
CA THR A 46 6.22 -10.87 0.01
C THR A 46 5.94 -10.14 1.34
N ARG A 47 4.83 -10.48 2.01
CA ARG A 47 4.52 -9.96 3.37
C ARG A 47 5.61 -10.30 4.39
N LEU A 48 6.33 -11.40 4.15
CA LEU A 48 7.43 -11.89 4.96
C LEU A 48 8.54 -10.84 5.13
N LEU A 49 8.81 -10.00 4.12
CA LEU A 49 9.78 -8.92 4.25
C LEU A 49 9.37 -7.95 5.37
N PHE A 50 8.09 -7.57 5.42
CA PHE A 50 7.58 -6.63 6.42
C PHE A 50 7.69 -7.21 7.84
N THR A 51 7.27 -8.47 8.01
CA THR A 51 7.35 -9.16 9.31
C THR A 51 8.80 -9.35 9.76
N LEU A 52 9.70 -9.77 8.86
CA LEU A 52 11.11 -9.94 9.17
C LEU A 52 11.79 -8.63 9.54
N ARG A 53 11.50 -7.54 8.83
CA ARG A 53 12.08 -6.23 9.16
C ARG A 53 11.62 -5.72 10.51
N SER A 54 10.36 -5.99 10.87
CA SER A 54 9.82 -5.69 12.20
C SER A 54 10.53 -6.50 13.28
N SER A 55 10.69 -7.82 13.09
CA SER A 55 11.39 -8.68 14.06
C SER A 55 12.89 -8.38 14.19
N LEU A 56 13.52 -7.92 13.11
CA LEU A 56 14.94 -7.53 13.09
C LEU A 56 15.18 -6.09 13.55
N HIS A 57 14.14 -5.35 13.93
CA HIS A 57 14.21 -3.93 14.32
C HIS A 57 14.86 -3.03 13.26
N CYS A 58 14.68 -3.36 11.97
CA CYS A 58 15.17 -2.58 10.85
C CYS A 58 14.03 -1.84 10.14
N THR A 59 12.94 -1.50 10.83
CA THR A 59 11.83 -0.73 10.24
C THR A 59 12.23 0.73 10.07
N GLU A 60 12.05 1.25 8.86
CA GLU A 60 12.29 2.65 8.53
C GLU A 60 10.94 3.37 8.40
N PRO A 61 10.73 4.50 9.11
CA PRO A 61 9.53 5.31 8.96
C PRO A 61 9.48 5.91 7.55
N MET A 62 8.28 6.02 7.01
CA MET A 62 8.07 6.57 5.68
C MET A 62 6.84 7.47 5.71
N LEU A 63 7.02 8.72 5.33
CA LEU A 63 5.95 9.70 5.31
C LEU A 63 5.47 9.87 3.87
N CYS A 64 4.21 9.49 3.64
CA CYS A 64 3.53 9.69 2.37
C CYS A 64 2.60 10.89 2.51
N LEU A 65 2.70 11.83 1.57
CA LEU A 65 1.88 13.03 1.54
C LEU A 65 1.00 13.00 0.30
N ASN A 66 -0.29 13.25 0.47
CA ASN A 66 -1.17 13.65 -0.61
C ASN A 66 -1.44 15.14 -0.46
N ILE A 67 -0.93 15.95 -1.37
CA ILE A 67 -1.04 17.41 -1.30
C ILE A 67 -2.03 17.87 -2.34
N ARG A 68 -3.10 18.53 -1.91
CA ARG A 68 -4.04 19.15 -2.83
C ARG A 68 -3.42 20.40 -3.44
N THR A 69 -3.23 20.37 -4.75
CA THR A 69 -2.81 21.52 -5.55
C THR A 69 -4.04 22.22 -6.15
N ARG A 70 -3.86 23.40 -6.75
CA ARG A 70 -4.93 24.07 -7.52
C ARG A 70 -5.31 23.32 -8.80
N THR A 71 -4.53 22.31 -9.18
CA THR A 71 -4.81 21.41 -10.31
C THR A 71 -5.71 20.26 -9.87
N SER A 72 -6.34 19.56 -10.82
CA SER A 72 -7.28 18.47 -10.53
C SER A 72 -6.62 17.22 -9.92
N GLN A 73 -5.30 17.07 -10.02
CA GLN A 73 -4.58 15.91 -9.50
C GLN A 73 -3.78 16.30 -8.26
N SER A 74 -4.09 15.66 -7.13
CA SER A 74 -3.32 15.77 -5.89
C SER A 74 -2.17 14.76 -5.93
N PRO A 75 -0.91 15.17 -6.13
CA PRO A 75 0.20 14.24 -6.22
C PRO A 75 0.41 13.50 -4.89
N TRP A 76 0.81 12.24 -5.01
CA TRP A 76 1.31 11.44 -3.90
C TRP A 76 2.84 11.56 -3.87
N LEU A 77 3.39 11.94 -2.72
CA LEU A 77 4.83 12.13 -2.51
C LEU A 77 5.30 11.23 -1.38
N VAL A 78 6.51 10.67 -1.50
CA VAL A 78 7.22 10.02 -0.40
C VAL A 78 8.38 10.89 0.05
N LEU A 79 8.44 11.14 1.35
CA LEU A 79 9.55 11.79 2.01
C LEU A 79 10.50 10.74 2.59
N ASN A 80 11.75 10.77 2.13
CA ASN A 80 12.81 9.93 2.64
C ASN A 80 13.54 10.67 3.77
N GLN A 81 13.44 10.19 5.01
CA GLN A 81 14.13 10.81 6.14
C GLN A 81 15.65 10.81 5.90
N GLY A 82 16.26 11.99 5.99
CA GLY A 82 17.70 12.19 5.74
C GLY A 82 18.05 12.88 4.42
N ARG A 83 17.08 13.08 3.52
CA ARG A 83 17.22 13.95 2.33
C ARG A 83 16.00 14.87 2.22
N CYS A 84 16.21 16.14 1.87
CA CYS A 84 15.11 17.05 1.47
C CYS A 84 14.56 16.72 0.07
N ASP A 85 14.69 15.48 -0.37
CA ASP A 85 14.28 15.05 -1.71
C ASP A 85 12.93 14.34 -1.61
N THR A 86 11.95 14.86 -2.35
CA THR A 86 10.63 14.26 -2.49
C THR A 86 10.58 13.41 -3.75
N ASN A 87 10.22 12.13 -3.62
CA ASN A 87 9.95 11.31 -4.79
C ASN A 87 8.44 11.29 -5.06
N SER A 88 8.04 11.59 -6.30
CA SER A 88 6.65 11.42 -6.71
C SER A 88 6.33 9.94 -6.83
N LEU A 89 5.21 9.53 -6.24
CA LEU A 89 4.58 8.25 -6.51
C LEU A 89 3.73 8.35 -7.78
N PRO A 90 3.35 7.20 -8.38
CA PRO A 90 2.38 7.19 -9.46
C PRO A 90 1.08 7.86 -9.07
N SER A 91 0.43 8.52 -10.02
CA SER A 91 -0.89 9.13 -9.81
C SER A 91 -1.94 8.08 -9.46
N SER A 92 -2.84 8.45 -8.55
CA SER A 92 -4.01 7.64 -8.21
C SER A 92 -4.89 7.46 -9.46
N PRO A 93 -5.40 6.24 -9.73
CA PRO A 93 -6.24 6.01 -10.91
C PRO A 93 -7.57 6.76 -10.83
N LEU A 94 -8.10 6.96 -9.62
CA LEU A 94 -9.30 7.76 -9.37
C LEU A 94 -8.94 8.89 -8.40
N PRO A 95 -8.63 10.11 -8.88
CA PRO A 95 -8.30 11.23 -8.02
C PRO A 95 -9.54 11.69 -7.25
N THR A 96 -9.53 11.48 -5.93
CA THR A 96 -10.63 11.82 -5.03
C THR A 96 -10.24 12.91 -4.06
N VAL A 97 -11.22 13.69 -3.60
CA VAL A 97 -11.03 14.73 -2.58
C VAL A 97 -11.74 14.33 -1.29
N GLY A 98 -11.12 14.56 -0.13
CA GLY A 98 -11.76 14.24 1.15
C GLY A 98 -11.86 12.73 1.43
N SER A 99 -11.03 11.91 0.80
CA SER A 99 -10.94 10.50 1.14
C SER A 99 -10.33 10.31 2.53
N ALA A 100 -10.79 9.30 3.25
CA ALA A 100 -10.10 8.84 4.44
C ALA A 100 -8.89 7.99 4.04
N CYS A 101 -7.84 7.98 4.84
CA CYS A 101 -6.63 7.20 4.58
C CYS A 101 -6.24 6.40 5.82
N VAL A 102 -5.82 5.15 5.61
CA VAL A 102 -5.37 4.27 6.69
C VAL A 102 -4.27 3.33 6.21
N THR A 103 -3.30 3.06 7.06
CA THR A 103 -2.22 2.10 6.77
C THR A 103 -2.54 0.71 7.32
N ALA A 104 -2.24 -0.33 6.54
CA ALA A 104 -2.27 -1.72 7.00
C ALA A 104 -1.06 -2.46 6.42
N GLY A 105 -0.03 -2.66 7.25
CA GLY A 105 1.26 -3.21 6.81
C GLY A 105 1.93 -2.28 5.79
N PRO A 106 2.34 -2.78 4.60
CA PRO A 106 2.99 -1.95 3.58
C PRO A 106 2.00 -1.18 2.67
N PHE A 107 0.70 -1.24 2.95
CA PHE A 107 -0.34 -0.66 2.11
C PHE A 107 -0.94 0.60 2.75
N ILE A 108 -1.27 1.58 1.91
CA ILE A 108 -2.18 2.69 2.24
C ILE A 108 -3.51 2.41 1.55
N PHE A 109 -4.59 2.40 2.32
CA PHE A 109 -5.95 2.33 1.81
C PHE A 109 -6.54 3.74 1.78
N VAL A 110 -7.04 4.13 0.62
CA VAL A 110 -7.74 5.40 0.36
C VAL A 110 -9.22 5.07 0.18
N LEU A 111 -10.04 5.52 1.13
CA LEU A 111 -11.43 5.13 1.27
C LEU A 111 -12.35 6.29 0.86
N GLY A 112 -13.18 6.04 -0.15
CA GLY A 112 -14.19 6.98 -0.63
C GLY A 112 -13.57 8.31 -1.09
N GLY A 113 -14.14 9.41 -0.60
CA GLY A 113 -13.92 10.75 -1.09
C GLY A 113 -14.87 11.11 -2.24
N SER A 114 -14.75 12.35 -2.67
CA SER A 114 -15.52 12.90 -3.77
C SER A 114 -14.82 12.62 -5.10
N LEU A 115 -15.48 11.88 -5.99
CA LEU A 115 -15.07 11.74 -7.38
C LEU A 115 -15.93 12.69 -8.22
N SER A 116 -15.32 13.76 -8.73
CA SER A 116 -16.03 14.79 -9.50
C SER A 116 -17.24 15.40 -8.77
N GLY A 117 -17.12 15.59 -7.45
CA GLY A 117 -18.19 16.16 -6.61
C GLY A 117 -19.24 15.17 -6.13
N VAL A 118 -19.09 13.88 -6.45
CA VAL A 118 -19.99 12.82 -6.02
C VAL A 118 -19.29 11.95 -4.97
N PRO A 119 -19.89 11.75 -3.77
CA PRO A 119 -19.36 10.80 -2.79
C PRO A 119 -19.17 9.41 -3.40
N SER A 120 -18.04 8.78 -3.11
CA SER A 120 -17.66 7.50 -3.69
C SER A 120 -17.56 6.41 -2.62
N ASN A 121 -17.87 5.17 -3.00
CA ASN A 121 -17.64 3.98 -2.19
C ASN A 121 -16.37 3.21 -2.62
N VAL A 122 -15.57 3.80 -3.51
CA VAL A 122 -14.35 3.17 -4.02
C VAL A 122 -13.29 3.09 -2.94
N VAL A 123 -12.57 1.98 -2.93
CA VAL A 123 -11.35 1.78 -2.15
C VAL A 123 -10.18 1.65 -3.11
N GLN A 124 -9.18 2.52 -2.97
CA GLN A 124 -7.92 2.42 -3.70
C GLN A 124 -6.82 2.01 -2.73
N ILE A 125 -5.91 1.16 -3.19
CA ILE A 125 -4.84 0.60 -2.36
C ILE A 125 -3.52 0.96 -3.02
N LEU A 126 -2.70 1.69 -2.28
CA LEU A 126 -1.34 2.00 -2.66
C LEU A 126 -0.38 1.05 -1.96
N ASP A 127 0.26 0.19 -2.73
CA ASP A 127 1.32 -0.70 -2.30
C ASP A 127 2.68 -0.01 -2.37
N LEU A 128 3.30 0.17 -1.21
CA LEU A 128 4.57 0.90 -1.07
C LEU A 128 5.80 0.00 -1.03
N ARG A 129 5.66 -1.31 -1.29
CA ARG A 129 6.81 -2.25 -1.26
C ARG A 129 7.86 -1.90 -2.31
N ILE A 130 7.43 -1.57 -3.52
CA ILE A 130 8.31 -1.28 -4.67
C ILE A 130 7.74 -0.09 -5.45
N GLY A 131 8.21 1.11 -5.15
CA GLY A 131 7.99 2.30 -6.00
C GLY A 131 6.56 2.86 -6.05
N GLY A 132 5.63 2.29 -5.28
CA GLY A 132 4.22 2.66 -5.34
C GLY A 132 3.51 1.97 -6.48
N GLN A 133 2.51 1.14 -6.17
CA GLN A 133 1.60 0.56 -7.17
C GLN A 133 0.16 0.71 -6.68
N TRP A 134 -0.74 1.08 -7.58
CA TRP A 134 -2.16 1.26 -7.27
C TRP A 134 -2.98 0.03 -7.65
N PHE A 135 -3.91 -0.34 -6.77
CA PHE A 135 -4.89 -1.39 -7.00
C PHE A 135 -6.27 -0.89 -6.57
N LEU A 136 -7.32 -1.45 -7.17
CA LEU A 136 -8.67 -1.28 -6.66
C LEU A 136 -8.97 -2.38 -5.63
N GLY A 137 -9.45 -1.96 -4.47
CA GLY A 137 -9.91 -2.84 -3.41
C GLY A 137 -11.41 -3.16 -3.51
N PRO A 138 -11.92 -4.02 -2.63
CA PRO A 138 -13.35 -4.21 -2.43
C PRO A 138 -14.02 -2.86 -2.13
N ARG A 139 -15.13 -2.58 -2.82
CA ARG A 139 -15.88 -1.35 -2.59
C ARG A 139 -16.56 -1.38 -1.22
N MET A 140 -16.67 -0.22 -0.60
CA MET A 140 -17.52 0.02 0.56
C MET A 140 -19.00 -0.18 0.20
N SER A 141 -19.84 -0.55 1.16
CA SER A 141 -21.30 -0.65 0.95
C SER A 141 -21.92 0.72 0.73
N THR A 142 -21.34 1.75 1.35
CA THR A 142 -21.85 3.11 1.35
C THR A 142 -20.83 4.06 0.76
N ALA A 143 -21.28 5.00 -0.05
CA ALA A 143 -20.44 6.08 -0.55
C ALA A 143 -20.17 7.12 0.55
N ARG A 144 -18.90 7.54 0.69
CA ARG A 144 -18.45 8.39 1.79
C ARG A 144 -17.51 9.47 1.28
N GLU A 145 -17.56 10.66 1.84
CA GLU A 145 -16.53 11.70 1.73
C GLU A 145 -16.34 12.41 3.08
N PHE A 146 -15.12 12.89 3.36
CA PHE A 146 -14.72 13.47 4.65
C PHE A 146 -14.97 12.52 5.85
N SER A 147 -14.83 11.21 5.61
CA SER A 147 -14.97 10.17 6.64
C SER A 147 -13.69 10.02 7.47
N ALA A 148 -13.81 9.38 8.63
CA ALA A 148 -12.68 8.95 9.44
C ALA A 148 -12.39 7.46 9.19
N SER A 149 -11.11 7.06 9.30
CA SER A 149 -10.71 5.66 9.16
C SER A 149 -9.66 5.23 10.17
N SER A 150 -9.68 3.97 10.55
CA SER A 150 -8.69 3.36 11.45
C SER A 150 -8.46 1.89 11.14
N PHE A 151 -7.26 1.38 11.44
CA PHE A 151 -6.92 -0.03 11.36
C PHE A 151 -6.82 -0.60 12.78
N LEU A 152 -7.75 -1.49 13.13
CA LEU A 152 -7.89 -2.04 14.47
C LEU A 152 -8.21 -3.53 14.37
N ASN A 153 -7.52 -4.35 15.16
CA ASN A 153 -7.74 -5.80 15.25
C ASN A 153 -7.78 -6.52 13.88
N GLY A 154 -6.88 -6.11 12.98
CA GLY A 154 -6.79 -6.71 11.64
C GLY A 154 -7.84 -6.24 10.64
N ARG A 155 -8.69 -5.28 11.00
CA ARG A 155 -9.75 -4.73 10.14
C ARG A 155 -9.58 -3.24 9.93
N ILE A 156 -10.01 -2.78 8.77
CA ILE A 156 -10.15 -1.35 8.47
C ILE A 156 -11.57 -0.94 8.80
N TYR A 157 -11.73 0.17 9.53
CA TYR A 157 -13.01 0.78 9.82
C TYR A 157 -13.12 2.11 9.07
N ALA A 158 -14.28 2.36 8.47
CA ALA A 158 -14.65 3.65 7.87
C ALA A 158 -15.90 4.17 8.57
N ILE A 159 -15.86 5.41 9.07
CA ILE A 159 -16.89 5.96 9.96
C ILE A 159 -17.27 7.38 9.50
N GLY A 160 -18.57 7.63 9.42
CA GLY A 160 -19.13 8.92 9.02
C GLY A 160 -19.00 9.20 7.52
N GLY A 161 -19.11 10.47 7.16
CA GLY A 161 -18.95 10.97 5.79
C GLY A 161 -20.03 10.52 4.80
N CYS A 162 -21.15 9.97 5.29
CA CYS A 162 -22.25 9.47 4.46
C CYS A 162 -23.30 10.55 4.22
N LEU A 163 -24.13 10.32 3.20
CA LEU A 163 -25.37 11.08 3.05
C LEU A 163 -26.33 10.84 4.23
N PRO A 164 -27.18 11.81 4.60
CA PRO A 164 -28.12 11.68 5.72
C PRO A 164 -29.10 10.50 5.60
N SER A 165 -29.40 10.07 4.38
CA SER A 165 -30.28 8.93 4.10
C SER A 165 -29.61 7.56 4.29
N SER A 166 -28.31 7.52 4.61
CA SER A 166 -27.58 6.26 4.79
C SER A 166 -27.77 5.70 6.20
N GLU A 167 -28.23 4.46 6.28
CA GLU A 167 -28.38 3.74 7.55
C GLU A 167 -27.04 3.16 8.07
N ALA A 168 -26.08 2.92 7.17
CA ALA A 168 -24.77 2.35 7.50
C ALA A 168 -23.72 3.45 7.74
N TRP A 169 -23.80 4.14 8.88
CA TRP A 169 -22.88 5.22 9.25
C TRP A 169 -21.45 4.75 9.56
N ALA A 170 -21.25 3.46 9.81
CA ALA A 170 -19.93 2.84 9.96
C ALA A 170 -19.90 1.47 9.26
N GLU A 171 -18.74 1.10 8.72
CA GLU A 171 -18.50 -0.22 8.15
C GLU A 171 -17.07 -0.69 8.40
N SER A 172 -16.84 -2.00 8.25
CA SER A 172 -15.51 -2.60 8.38
C SER A 172 -15.15 -3.43 7.16
N LEU A 173 -13.89 -3.36 6.74
CA LEU A 173 -13.33 -4.09 5.63
C LEU A 173 -12.22 -5.02 6.13
N ASP A 174 -12.15 -6.22 5.56
CA ASP A 174 -10.99 -7.09 5.71
C ASP A 174 -9.95 -6.70 4.63
N PRO A 175 -8.80 -6.11 5.00
CA PRO A 175 -7.78 -5.67 4.04
C PRO A 175 -7.06 -6.84 3.35
N PHE A 176 -7.34 -8.08 3.74
CA PHE A 176 -6.72 -9.28 3.19
C PHE A 176 -7.71 -10.19 2.46
N ASP A 177 -8.97 -9.75 2.30
CA ASP A 177 -9.94 -10.45 1.46
C ASP A 177 -9.45 -10.48 0.01
N ARG A 178 -9.33 -11.69 -0.57
CA ARG A 178 -8.59 -11.95 -1.82
C ARG A 178 -9.29 -11.45 -3.10
N LYS A 179 -10.28 -10.57 -3.00
CA LYS A 179 -11.05 -10.04 -4.15
C LYS A 179 -10.37 -8.87 -4.87
N PHE A 180 -9.06 -8.71 -4.74
CA PHE A 180 -8.30 -7.69 -5.47
C PHE A 180 -8.21 -8.08 -6.96
N SER A 181 -8.90 -7.37 -7.83
CA SER A 181 -8.68 -7.49 -9.28
C SER A 181 -7.44 -6.66 -9.65
N MET A 182 -6.40 -7.34 -10.12
CA MET A 182 -5.24 -6.68 -10.74
C MET A 182 -5.72 -6.12 -12.08
N GLY A 183 -5.99 -4.82 -12.14
CA GLY A 183 -6.38 -4.16 -13.38
C GLY A 183 -5.20 -4.21 -14.36
N THR A 184 -5.31 -5.06 -15.38
CA THR A 184 -4.40 -5.04 -16.52
C THR A 184 -4.76 -3.84 -17.38
N HIS A 185 -3.86 -2.86 -17.46
CA HIS A 185 -3.80 -1.94 -18.58
C HIS A 185 -2.76 -2.45 -19.58
#